data_AF-A0A9W4SWC8-F1
#
_entry.id   AF-A0A9W4SWC8-F1
#
_cell.length_a   1.000
_cell.length_b   1.000
_cell.length_c   1.000
_cell.angle_alpha   90.00
_cell.angle_beta   90.00
_cell.angle_gamma   90.00
#
_symmetry.space_group_name_H-M   'P 1'
#
loop_
_entity.id
_entity.type
_entity.pdbx_description
1 polymer ?
#
loop_
_entity_poly.entity_id
_entity_poly.type
_entity_poly.pdbx_seq_one_letter_code
_entity_poly.pdbx_strand_id
1 'polypeptide(L)'
;MKIFNHLIWPNNKELLVDYEEDELNILMEYYKAIIDNNVFEEWNNYKAIIYANYKTTKLELLLPKLFENYFETFPNILKLLSIIYSIPFSSVECERDFSKQNLIKTDLRNNLNNETLNLLMMIGLDDVDLLEFDFSHALEI
;
A
#
# COMPACT_ATOMS: atom_id res chain seq x y z
N MET A 1 -6.68 -5.60 5.80
CA MET A 1 -7.48 -4.98 6.89
C MET A 1 -8.96 -4.99 6.48
N LYS A 2 -9.90 -5.40 7.34
CA LYS A 2 -11.30 -5.69 6.94
C LYS A 2 -12.14 -4.45 6.62
N ILE A 3 -11.92 -3.34 7.34
CA ILE A 3 -12.63 -2.06 7.18
C ILE A 3 -12.79 -1.59 5.72
N PHE A 4 -11.74 -1.68 4.89
CA PHE A 4 -11.79 -1.25 3.49
C PHE A 4 -12.29 -2.33 2.52
N ASN A 5 -12.48 -3.56 2.98
CA ASN A 5 -13.02 -4.64 2.15
C ASN A 5 -14.54 -4.48 2.01
N HIS A 6 -14.96 -3.63 1.08
CA HIS A 6 -16.37 -3.35 0.87
C HIS A 6 -17.19 -4.51 0.29
N LEU A 7 -16.53 -5.60 -0.15
CA LEU A 7 -17.20 -6.82 -0.61
C LEU A 7 -17.88 -7.58 0.55
N ILE A 8 -17.45 -7.35 1.79
CA ILE A 8 -18.04 -7.97 2.99
C ILE A 8 -18.98 -7.03 3.77
N TRP A 9 -19.19 -5.80 3.27
CA TRP A 9 -20.06 -4.83 3.93
C TRP A 9 -21.53 -5.28 3.92
N PRO A 10 -22.31 -4.90 4.95
CA PRO A 10 -23.72 -5.25 5.01
C PRO A 10 -24.52 -4.63 3.86
N ASN A 11 -25.50 -5.39 3.36
CA ASN A 11 -26.43 -4.93 2.32
C ASN A 11 -27.52 -3.98 2.85
N ASN A 12 -27.73 -3.94 4.17
CA ASN A 12 -28.66 -3.03 4.80
C ASN A 12 -27.96 -1.68 5.04
N LYS A 13 -28.55 -0.60 4.51
CA LYS A 13 -28.02 0.76 4.66
C LYS A 13 -27.96 1.20 6.12
N GLU A 14 -28.92 0.82 6.96
CA GLU A 14 -28.92 1.18 8.39
C GLU A 14 -27.73 0.54 9.10
N LEU A 15 -27.45 -0.73 8.81
CA LEU A 15 -26.29 -1.44 9.38
C LEU A 15 -24.96 -0.95 8.81
N LEU A 16 -24.95 -0.37 7.60
CA LEU A 16 -23.73 0.15 6.96
C LEU A 16 -23.26 1.46 7.59
N VAL A 17 -24.17 2.26 8.15
CA VAL A 17 -23.82 3.54 8.79
C VAL A 17 -22.87 3.33 9.95
N ASP A 18 -23.15 2.36 10.83
CA ASP A 18 -22.32 2.12 12.02
C ASP A 18 -21.19 1.09 11.76
N TYR A 19 -21.16 0.49 10.56
CA TYR A 19 -20.20 -0.57 10.25
C TYR A 19 -18.75 -0.07 10.26
N GLU A 20 -17.92 -0.75 11.06
CA GLU A 20 -16.47 -0.55 11.22
C GLU A 20 -16.06 0.86 11.71
N GLU A 21 -16.95 1.56 12.43
CA GLU A 21 -16.60 2.83 13.08
C GLU A 21 -15.58 2.64 14.22
N ASP A 22 -15.65 1.53 14.96
CA ASP A 22 -14.68 1.21 16.02
C ASP A 22 -13.27 1.01 15.44
N GLU A 23 -13.16 0.26 14.34
CA GLU A 23 -11.90 0.07 13.61
C GLU A 23 -11.38 1.40 13.03
N LEU A 24 -12.27 2.26 12.55
CA LEU A 24 -11.90 3.60 12.08
C LEU A 24 -11.32 4.44 13.22
N ASN A 25 -11.95 4.42 14.40
CA ASN A 25 -11.44 5.11 15.59
C ASN A 25 -10.03 4.65 15.97
N ILE A 26 -9.76 3.34 15.93
CA ILE A 26 -8.43 2.79 16.20
C ILE A 26 -7.40 3.34 15.20
N LEU A 27 -7.75 3.38 13.90
CA LEU A 27 -6.89 3.92 12.86
C LEU A 27 -6.64 5.42 13.04
N MET A 28 -7.68 6.19 13.39
CA MET A 28 -7.56 7.62 13.65
C MET A 28 -6.63 7.90 14.83
N GLU A 29 -6.77 7.16 15.93
CA GLU A 29 -5.90 7.35 17.09
C GLU A 29 -4.44 6.99 16.77
N TYR A 30 -4.23 5.89 16.03
CA TYR A 30 -2.89 5.44 15.64
C TYR A 30 -2.21 6.41 14.66
N TYR A 31 -2.95 6.96 13.70
CA TYR A 31 -2.43 7.82 12.63
C TYR A 31 -2.77 9.31 12.81
N LYS A 32 -3.08 9.75 14.03
CA LYS A 32 -3.47 11.14 14.36
C LYS A 32 -2.47 12.23 13.98
N ALA A 33 -1.21 11.86 13.73
CA ALA A 33 -0.18 12.79 13.26
C ALA A 33 -0.30 13.12 11.75
N ILE A 34 -1.04 12.31 11.00
CA ILE A 34 -1.14 12.36 9.53
C ILE A 34 -2.58 12.68 9.08
N ILE A 35 -3.56 12.33 9.91
CA ILE A 35 -4.99 12.37 9.62
C ILE A 35 -5.65 13.53 10.37
N ASP A 36 -6.52 14.25 9.68
CA ASP A 36 -7.26 15.41 10.21
C ASP A 36 -8.55 14.98 10.94
N ASN A 37 -9.17 15.89 11.69
CA ASN A 37 -10.28 15.56 12.60
C ASN A 37 -11.64 15.24 11.92
N ASN A 38 -11.83 15.49 10.61
CA ASN A 38 -13.14 15.31 9.94
C ASN A 38 -13.31 13.97 9.19
N VAL A 39 -12.84 12.88 9.76
CA VAL A 39 -12.81 11.57 9.07
C VAL A 39 -14.18 10.90 8.97
N PHE A 40 -15.06 11.09 9.96
CA PHE A 40 -16.35 10.38 10.02
C PHE A 40 -17.32 10.78 8.91
N GLU A 41 -17.43 12.08 8.63
CA GLU A 41 -18.25 12.59 7.53
C GLU A 41 -17.71 12.07 6.19
N GLU A 42 -16.39 12.16 6.02
CA GLU A 42 -15.67 11.66 4.86
C GLU A 42 -15.89 10.15 4.66
N TRP A 43 -15.82 9.36 5.74
CA TRP A 43 -16.05 7.92 5.73
C TRP A 43 -17.47 7.55 5.31
N ASN A 44 -18.47 8.26 5.82
CA ASN A 44 -19.87 8.02 5.46
C ASN A 44 -20.15 8.33 3.99
N ASN A 45 -19.58 9.43 3.47
CA ASN A 45 -19.67 9.77 2.05
C ASN A 45 -18.93 8.75 1.18
N TYR A 46 -17.75 8.31 1.59
CA TYR A 46 -17.01 7.23 0.92
C TYR A 46 -17.83 5.95 0.85
N LYS A 47 -18.40 5.50 1.99
CA LYS A 47 -19.28 4.32 2.05
C LYS A 47 -20.45 4.44 1.08
N ALA A 48 -21.09 5.61 1.01
CA ALA A 48 -22.21 5.85 0.10
C ALA A 48 -21.80 5.73 -1.38
N ILE A 49 -20.65 6.30 -1.79
CA ILE A 49 -20.15 6.22 -3.17
C ILE A 49 -19.79 4.78 -3.54
N ILE A 50 -19.07 4.08 -2.67
CA ILE A 50 -18.68 2.68 -2.90
C ILE A 50 -19.91 1.80 -3.02
N TYR A 51 -20.88 1.95 -2.11
CA TYR A 51 -22.11 1.17 -2.12
C TYR A 51 -22.94 1.43 -3.39
N ALA A 52 -23.01 2.67 -3.86
CA ALA A 52 -23.80 3.04 -5.02
C ALA A 52 -23.18 2.60 -6.35
N ASN A 53 -21.85 2.73 -6.50
CA ASN A 53 -21.19 2.64 -7.80
C ASN A 53 -20.23 1.46 -7.95
N TYR A 54 -19.71 0.92 -6.84
CA TYR A 54 -18.57 0.00 -6.87
C TYR A 54 -18.74 -1.25 -6.00
N LYS A 55 -19.94 -1.52 -5.50
CA LYS A 55 -20.24 -2.59 -4.53
C LYS A 55 -19.64 -3.98 -4.83
N THR A 56 -19.53 -4.34 -6.11
CA THR A 56 -19.02 -5.64 -6.56
C THR A 56 -17.61 -5.57 -7.16
N THR A 57 -17.02 -4.38 -7.22
CA THR A 57 -15.72 -4.13 -7.85
C THR A 57 -14.61 -4.39 -6.86
N LYS A 58 -13.64 -5.23 -7.19
CA LYS A 58 -12.50 -5.46 -6.29
C LYS A 58 -11.74 -4.15 -6.00
N LEU A 59 -11.34 -3.96 -4.74
CA LEU A 59 -10.69 -2.73 -4.31
C LEU A 59 -9.39 -2.48 -5.09
N GLU A 60 -8.62 -3.52 -5.44
CA GLU A 60 -7.37 -3.36 -6.20
C GLU A 60 -7.59 -2.72 -7.58
N LEU A 61 -8.72 -3.01 -8.23
CA LEU A 61 -9.10 -2.40 -9.52
C LEU A 61 -9.66 -1.00 -9.35
N LEU A 62 -10.15 -0.68 -8.17
CA LEU A 62 -10.80 0.58 -7.84
C LEU A 62 -9.79 1.63 -7.33
N LEU A 63 -8.72 1.21 -6.65
CA LEU A 63 -7.72 2.10 -6.06
C LEU A 63 -7.21 3.17 -7.03
N PRO A 64 -6.76 2.86 -8.27
CA PRO A 64 -6.29 3.89 -9.18
C PRO A 64 -7.34 4.98 -9.44
N LYS A 65 -8.59 4.58 -9.63
CA LYS A 65 -9.71 5.51 -9.87
C LYS A 65 -10.03 6.36 -8.65
N LEU A 66 -9.92 5.79 -7.45
CA LEU A 66 -10.10 6.54 -6.20
C LEU A 66 -9.02 7.60 -6.05
N PHE A 67 -7.75 7.23 -6.21
CA PHE A 67 -6.64 8.18 -6.12
C PHE A 67 -6.67 9.25 -7.20
N GLU A 68 -7.12 8.93 -8.41
CA GLU A 68 -7.21 9.92 -9.50
C GLU A 68 -8.39 10.89 -9.33
N ASN A 69 -9.57 10.40 -8.94
CA ASN A 69 -10.80 11.18 -9.02
C ASN A 69 -11.36 11.65 -7.66
N TYR A 70 -10.90 11.06 -6.56
CA TYR A 70 -11.49 11.26 -5.24
C TYR A 70 -10.49 11.65 -4.15
N PHE A 71 -9.22 11.91 -4.48
CA PHE A 71 -8.21 12.28 -3.48
C PHE A 71 -8.54 13.57 -2.73
N GLU A 72 -8.98 14.61 -3.45
CA GLU A 72 -9.39 15.87 -2.81
C GLU A 72 -10.73 15.75 -2.07
N THR A 73 -11.60 14.82 -2.49
CA THR A 73 -12.90 14.57 -1.87
C THR A 73 -12.76 13.76 -0.58
N PHE A 74 -11.85 12.79 -0.57
CA PHE A 74 -11.61 11.85 0.52
C PHE A 74 -10.12 11.80 0.91
N PRO A 75 -9.52 12.93 1.34
CA PRO A 75 -8.09 13.00 1.61
C PRO A 75 -7.66 12.10 2.77
N ASN A 76 -8.43 12.00 3.86
CA ASN A 76 -8.06 11.19 5.02
C ASN A 76 -8.23 9.69 4.77
N ILE A 77 -9.33 9.32 4.10
CA ILE A 77 -9.63 7.94 3.74
C ILE A 77 -8.62 7.42 2.72
N LEU A 78 -8.23 8.23 1.72
CA LEU A 78 -7.22 7.82 0.74
C LEU A 78 -5.80 7.81 1.34
N LYS A 79 -5.48 8.68 2.29
CA LYS A 79 -4.23 8.55 3.09
C LYS A 79 -4.23 7.26 3.90
N LEU A 80 -5.34 6.89 4.54
CA LEU A 80 -5.45 5.61 5.26
C LEU A 80 -5.27 4.42 4.33
N LEU A 81 -5.92 4.45 3.16
CA LEU A 81 -5.76 3.43 2.14
C LEU A 81 -4.31 3.32 1.66
N SER A 82 -3.63 4.44 1.40
CA SER A 82 -2.24 4.41 0.95
C SER A 82 -1.32 3.79 2.01
N ILE A 83 -1.51 4.12 3.29
CA ILE A 83 -0.74 3.51 4.38
C ILE A 83 -0.98 2.00 4.44
N ILE A 84 -2.25 1.58 4.48
CA ILE A 84 -2.61 0.17 4.65
C ILE A 84 -2.12 -0.67 3.46
N TYR A 85 -2.23 -0.15 2.24
CA TYR A 85 -1.77 -0.84 1.03
C TYR A 85 -0.26 -0.76 0.81
N SER A 86 0.46 0.10 1.54
CA SER A 86 1.93 0.11 1.53
C SER A 86 2.53 -0.94 2.47
N ILE A 87 1.73 -1.54 3.36
CA ILE A 87 2.20 -2.58 4.28
C ILE A 87 2.17 -3.93 3.55
N PRO A 88 3.31 -4.63 3.41
CA PRO A 88 3.33 -5.95 2.80
C PRO A 88 2.49 -6.93 3.61
N PHE A 89 1.60 -7.66 2.93
CA PHE A 89 0.65 -8.57 3.58
C PHE A 89 1.31 -9.85 4.13
N SER A 90 2.54 -10.16 3.69
CA SER A 90 3.27 -11.36 4.09
C SER A 90 4.79 -11.13 4.09
N SER A 91 5.51 -12.03 4.75
CA SER A 91 6.97 -12.08 4.71
C SER A 91 7.54 -12.68 3.43
N VAL A 92 6.71 -13.12 2.48
CA VAL A 92 7.17 -13.81 1.26
C VAL A 92 8.12 -12.94 0.45
N GLU A 93 7.83 -11.65 0.31
CA GLU A 93 8.75 -10.71 -0.35
C GLU A 93 10.07 -10.60 0.42
N CYS A 94 10.02 -10.51 1.75
CA CYS A 94 11.24 -10.51 2.56
C CYS A 94 12.07 -11.80 2.38
N GLU A 95 11.42 -12.97 2.29
CA GLU A 95 12.08 -14.25 2.03
C GLU A 95 12.71 -14.30 0.63
N ARG A 96 12.06 -13.70 -0.36
CA ARG A 96 12.61 -13.49 -1.71
C ARG A 96 13.84 -12.59 -1.66
N ASP A 97 13.80 -11.52 -0.89
CA ASP A 97 14.92 -10.59 -0.72
C ASP A 97 16.10 -11.26 -0.02
N PHE A 98 15.87 -12.05 1.03
CA PHE A 98 16.92 -12.84 1.68
C PHE A 98 17.50 -13.89 0.74
N SER A 99 16.68 -14.49 -0.13
CA SER A 99 17.18 -15.40 -1.16
C SER A 99 18.09 -14.68 -2.14
N LYS A 100 17.75 -13.46 -2.56
CA LYS A 100 18.63 -12.61 -3.38
C LYS A 100 19.91 -12.23 -2.65
N GLN A 101 19.82 -11.91 -1.35
CA GLN A 101 20.98 -11.64 -0.52
C GLN A 101 21.94 -12.82 -0.47
N ASN A 102 21.43 -14.06 -0.37
CA ASN A 102 22.25 -15.28 -0.39
C ASN A 102 22.93 -15.52 -1.74
N LEU A 103 22.35 -15.06 -2.85
CA LEU A 103 23.01 -15.07 -4.16
C LEU A 103 24.15 -14.03 -4.25
N ILE A 104 23.97 -12.88 -3.61
CA ILE A 104 24.97 -11.81 -3.58
C ILE A 104 26.13 -12.17 -2.63
N LYS A 105 25.80 -12.70 -1.45
CA LYS A 105 26.72 -13.18 -0.41
C LYS A 105 26.87 -14.70 -0.49
N THR A 106 27.78 -15.13 -1.36
CA THR A 106 28.15 -16.54 -1.44
C THR A 106 29.16 -16.92 -0.35
N ASP A 107 29.40 -18.22 -0.17
CA ASP A 107 30.39 -18.73 0.80
C ASP A 107 31.79 -18.12 0.60
N LEU A 108 32.17 -17.86 -0.67
CA LEU A 108 33.44 -17.24 -1.02
C LEU A 108 33.41 -15.70 -0.94
N ARG A 109 32.23 -15.08 -0.95
CA ARG A 109 32.01 -13.63 -0.98
C ARG A 109 31.09 -13.20 0.17
N ASN A 110 31.43 -13.61 1.39
CA ASN A 110 30.62 -13.32 2.58
C ASN A 110 31.02 -12.04 3.33
N ASN A 111 32.20 -11.49 3.05
CA ASN A 111 32.79 -10.34 3.74
C ASN A 111 32.59 -9.01 2.97
N LEU A 112 31.35 -8.74 2.56
CA LEU A 112 30.96 -7.45 2.00
C LEU A 112 30.65 -6.48 3.15
N ASN A 113 31.09 -5.23 3.02
CA ASN A 113 30.65 -4.17 3.93
C ASN A 113 29.16 -3.85 3.67
N ASN A 114 28.51 -3.20 4.65
CA ASN A 114 27.08 -2.93 4.59
C ASN A 114 26.68 -2.04 3.43
N GLU A 115 27.50 -1.05 3.08
CA GLU A 115 27.23 -0.11 2.00
C GLU A 115 27.22 -0.82 0.63
N THR A 116 28.25 -1.62 0.36
CA THR A 116 28.38 -2.41 -0.87
C THR A 116 27.26 -3.44 -0.96
N LEU A 117 26.95 -4.13 0.14
CA LEU A 117 25.83 -5.07 0.18
C LEU A 117 24.50 -4.37 -0.12
N ASN A 118 24.26 -3.20 0.47
CA ASN A 118 23.02 -2.45 0.26
C ASN A 118 22.88 -2.01 -1.20
N LEU A 119 23.93 -1.47 -1.82
CA LEU A 119 23.92 -1.10 -3.23
C LEU A 119 23.63 -2.30 -4.14
N LEU A 120 24.26 -3.45 -3.86
CA LEU A 120 24.03 -4.67 -4.64
C LEU A 120 22.62 -5.24 -4.43
N MET A 121 22.08 -5.12 -3.22
CA MET A 121 20.69 -5.48 -2.93
C MET A 121 19.73 -4.57 -3.70
N MET A 122 19.93 -3.25 -3.70
CA MET A 122 19.10 -2.32 -4.47
C MET A 122 19.08 -2.69 -5.97
N ILE A 123 20.26 -2.91 -6.56
CA ILE A 123 20.37 -3.34 -7.97
C ILE A 123 19.75 -4.72 -8.18
N GLY A 124 19.93 -5.63 -7.22
CA GLY A 124 19.48 -7.02 -7.33
C GLY A 124 17.98 -7.20 -7.14
N LEU A 125 17.32 -6.28 -6.44
CA LEU A 125 15.88 -6.29 -6.19
C LEU A 125 15.09 -5.54 -7.26
N ASP A 126 15.74 -4.66 -8.01
CA ASP A 126 15.14 -4.05 -9.19
C ASP A 126 14.83 -5.14 -10.24
N ASP A 127 13.55 -5.27 -10.59
CA ASP A 127 13.05 -6.16 -11.64
C ASP A 127 13.16 -5.47 -13.02
N VAL A 128 14.28 -4.80 -13.29
CA VAL A 128 14.50 -4.15 -14.60
C VAL A 128 15.15 -5.14 -15.56
N ASP A 129 14.56 -5.30 -16.75
CA ASP A 129 15.19 -6.07 -17.82
C ASP A 129 16.48 -5.39 -18.24
N LEU A 130 17.61 -6.08 -18.07
CA LEU A 130 18.93 -5.60 -18.45
C LEU A 130 19.03 -5.30 -19.95
N LEU A 131 18.15 -5.88 -20.78
CA LEU A 131 18.07 -5.60 -22.21
C LEU A 131 17.42 -4.25 -22.52
N GLU A 132 16.56 -3.74 -21.63
CA GLU A 132 15.86 -2.47 -21.77
C GLU A 132 16.50 -1.34 -20.96
N PHE A 133 17.44 -1.66 -20.07
CA PHE A 133 18.12 -0.66 -19.24
C PHE A 133 19.14 0.17 -20.04
N ASP A 134 18.92 1.49 -20.09
CA ASP A 134 19.86 2.42 -20.73
C ASP A 134 21.04 2.74 -19.80
N PHE A 135 22.17 2.06 -20.04
CA PHE A 135 23.41 2.28 -19.29
C PHE A 135 24.13 3.59 -19.64
N SER A 136 23.68 4.36 -20.64
CA SER A 136 24.37 5.57 -21.09
C SER A 136 24.52 6.59 -19.96
N HIS A 137 23.51 6.72 -19.10
CA HIS A 137 23.51 7.62 -17.95
C HIS A 137 24.37 7.12 -16.77
N ALA A 138 24.72 5.83 -16.72
CA ALA A 138 25.54 5.27 -15.65
C ALA A 138 27.04 5.62 -15.80
N LEU A 139 27.46 6.05 -17.00
CA LEU A 139 28.83 6.42 -17.33
C LEU A 139 29.12 7.91 -17.19
N GLU A 140 28.08 8.74 -17.03
CA GLU A 140 28.21 10.19 -16.82
C GLU A 140 28.40 10.47 -15.32
N ILE A 141 29.66 10.39 -14.87
CA ILE A 141 30.13 10.83 -13.54
C ILE A 141 31.03 12.05 -13.72
#